data_AF-A0A9P7X3U2-F1
#
_entry.id   AF-A0A9P7X3U2-F1
#
_cell.length_a   1.000
_cell.length_b   1.000
_cell.length_c   1.000
_cell.angle_alpha   90.00
_cell.angle_beta   90.00
_cell.angle_gamma   90.00
#
_symmetry.space_group_name_H-M   'P 1'
#
loop_
_entity.id
_entity.type
_entity.pdbx_description
1 polymer ?
#
loop_
_entity_poly.entity_id
_entity_poly.type
_entity_poly.pdbx_seq_one_letter_code
_entity_poly.pdbx_strand_id
1 'polypeptide(L)'
;MCLEKGVATRDDIDKTLRLGMNHPMGPLTLADFIGLDTCLAIQRTLYEGTGDSKYRPSVLLERMVDAGWLGKKNGKGFYDY
;
A
#
# COMPACT_ATOMS: atom_id res chain seq x y z
N MET A 1 -3.54 5.43 6.77
CA MET A 1 -2.45 5.52 5.78
C MET A 1 -2.11 6.99 5.52
N CYS A 2 -0.83 7.39 5.37
CA CYS A 2 -0.45 8.80 5.13
C CYS A 2 -1.01 9.36 3.83
N LEU A 3 -1.06 8.52 2.78
CA LEU A 3 -1.67 8.86 1.49
C LEU A 3 -3.18 9.13 1.64
N GLU A 4 -3.92 8.24 2.32
CA GLU A 4 -5.37 8.39 2.56
C GLU A 4 -5.70 9.67 3.34
N LYS A 5 -4.82 10.08 4.26
CA LYS A 5 -4.99 11.32 5.04
C LYS A 5 -4.54 12.59 4.28
N GLY A 6 -4.06 12.46 3.04
CA GLY A 6 -3.59 13.59 2.24
C GLY A 6 -2.34 14.28 2.79
N VAL A 7 -1.55 13.61 3.64
CA VAL A 7 -0.36 14.21 4.28
C VAL A 7 0.77 14.45 3.28
N ALA A 8 0.88 13.60 2.26
CA ALA A 8 1.87 13.68 1.20
C ALA A 8 1.33 12.99 -0.06
N THR A 9 1.88 13.36 -1.22
CA THR A 9 1.57 12.66 -2.47
C THR A 9 2.19 11.27 -2.50
N ARG A 10 1.64 10.37 -3.32
CA ARG A 10 2.18 9.02 -3.53
C ARG A 10 3.68 9.07 -3.89
N ASP A 11 4.04 9.96 -4.81
CA ASP A 11 5.41 10.09 -5.30
C ASP A 11 6.35 10.64 -4.22
N ASP A 12 5.88 11.57 -3.39
CA ASP A 12 6.68 12.10 -2.28
C ASP A 12 6.95 11.03 -1.22
N ILE A 13 5.94 10.22 -0.88
CA ILE A 13 6.08 9.11 0.07
C ILE A 13 7.17 8.13 -0.39
N ASP A 14 7.13 7.72 -1.66
CA ASP A 14 8.12 6.79 -2.20
C ASP A 14 9.51 7.42 -2.34
N LYS A 15 9.59 8.71 -2.75
CA LYS A 15 10.86 9.44 -2.84
C LYS A 15 11.51 9.62 -1.48
N THR A 16 10.75 9.97 -0.43
CA THR A 16 11.30 10.17 0.91
C THR A 16 11.92 8.88 1.44
N LEU A 17 11.26 7.73 1.26
CA LEU A 17 11.81 6.46 1.76
C LEU A 17 13.00 5.96 0.93
N ARG A 18 12.99 6.23 -0.39
CA ARG A 18 14.12 5.90 -1.24
C ARG A 18 15.35 6.78 -0.98
N LEU A 19 15.17 8.10 -0.95
CA LEU A 19 16.27 9.07 -0.84
C LEU A 19 16.66 9.37 0.60
N GLY A 20 15.68 9.49 1.49
CA GLY A 20 15.91 9.83 2.90
C GLY A 20 16.30 8.63 3.76
N MET A 21 15.78 7.44 3.46
CA MET A 21 16.03 6.22 4.24
C MET A 21 16.84 5.17 3.47
N ASN A 22 17.34 5.50 2.28
CA ASN A 22 18.18 4.65 1.42
C ASN A 22 17.55 3.29 1.08
N HIS A 23 16.22 3.20 1.01
CA HIS A 23 15.55 1.99 0.53
C HIS A 23 15.68 1.90 -1.01
N PRO A 24 15.86 0.69 -1.58
CA PRO A 24 15.98 0.52 -3.03
C PRO A 24 14.68 0.85 -3.78
N MET A 25 13.54 0.79 -3.09
CA MET A 25 12.20 1.02 -3.63
C MET A 25 11.30 1.63 -2.55
N GLY A 26 10.43 2.55 -2.96
CA GLY A 26 9.42 3.13 -2.05
C GLY A 26 8.34 2.11 -1.68
N PRO A 27 7.66 2.28 -0.54
CA PRO A 27 6.70 1.30 -0.03
C PRO A 27 5.48 1.13 -0.93
N LEU A 28 5.01 2.17 -1.63
CA LEU A 28 3.82 2.10 -2.48
C LEU A 28 4.16 1.36 -3.78
N THR A 29 5.32 1.66 -4.37
CA THR A 29 5.85 0.90 -5.51
C THR A 29 6.07 -0.57 -5.12
N LEU A 30 6.58 -0.84 -3.92
CA LEU A 30 6.78 -2.19 -3.42
C LEU A 30 5.45 -2.93 -3.22
N ALA A 31 4.44 -2.26 -2.67
CA ALA A 31 3.10 -2.83 -2.51
C ALA A 31 2.48 -3.21 -3.87
N ASP A 32 2.61 -2.35 -4.88
CA ASP A 32 2.15 -2.65 -6.24
C ASP A 32 2.92 -3.81 -6.89
N PHE A 33 4.18 -4.01 -6.51
CA PHE A 33 5.00 -5.14 -6.98
C PHE A 33 4.58 -6.47 -6.32
N ILE A 34 4.28 -6.46 -5.02
CA ILE A 34 3.80 -7.63 -4.27
C ILE A 34 2.37 -8.00 -4.68
N GLY A 35 1.52 -7.00 -4.92
CA GLY A 35 0.10 -7.14 -5.15
C GLY A 35 -0.71 -6.61 -3.97
N LEU A 36 -1.63 -5.68 -4.25
CA LEU A 36 -2.42 -5.01 -3.21
C LEU A 36 -3.39 -5.96 -2.49
N ASP A 37 -3.88 -6.99 -3.17
CA ASP A 37 -4.69 -8.06 -2.58
C ASP A 37 -3.90 -8.89 -1.58
N THR A 38 -2.66 -9.26 -1.91
CA THR A 38 -1.75 -9.95 -0.98
C THR A 38 -1.47 -9.09 0.25
N CYS A 39 -1.17 -7.80 0.05
CA CYS A 39 -0.95 -6.86 1.16
C CYS A 39 -2.20 -6.73 2.05
N LEU A 40 -3.39 -6.66 1.46
CA LEU A 40 -4.64 -6.58 2.20
C LEU A 40 -4.91 -7.87 2.99
N ALA A 41 -4.67 -9.04 2.40
CA ALA A 41 -4.83 -10.33 3.06
C ALA A 41 -3.93 -10.43 4.31
N ILE A 42 -2.65 -10.07 4.18
CA ILE A 42 -1.69 -10.07 5.31
C ILE A 42 -2.17 -9.14 6.43
N GLN A 43 -2.61 -7.93 6.09
CA GLN A 43 -3.11 -6.98 7.11
C GLN A 43 -4.38 -7.49 7.81
N ARG A 44 -5.32 -8.11 7.08
CA ARG A 44 -6.51 -8.72 7.68
C ARG A 44 -6.13 -9.85 8.63
N THR A 45 -5.24 -10.75 8.22
CA THR A 45 -4.74 -11.82 9.09
C THR A 45 -4.08 -11.28 10.36
N LEU A 46 -3.26 -10.22 10.25
CA LEU A 46 -2.65 -9.58 11.42
C LEU A 46 -3.71 -8.92 12.32
N TYR A 47 -4.69 -8.24 11.73
CA TYR A 47 -5.75 -7.58 12.50
C TYR A 47 -6.63 -8.59 13.25
N GLU A 48 -7.07 -9.65 12.58
CA GLU A 48 -7.88 -10.72 13.16
C GLU A 48 -7.11 -11.52 14.19
N GLY A 49 -5.85 -11.86 13.91
CA GLY A 49 -5.02 -12.69 14.79
C GLY A 49 -4.55 -11.97 16.05
N THR A 50 -4.41 -10.64 16.02
CA THR A 50 -3.94 -9.86 17.17
C THR A 50 -5.04 -9.06 17.88
N GLY A 51 -6.15 -8.77 17.19
CA GLY A 51 -7.19 -7.84 17.66
C GLY A 51 -6.71 -6.38 17.78
N ASP A 52 -5.48 -6.06 17.36
CA ASP A 52 -4.87 -4.74 17.55
C ASP A 52 -5.20 -3.82 16.38
N SER A 53 -5.89 -2.72 16.69
CA SER A 53 -6.28 -1.68 15.73
C SER A 53 -5.14 -1.09 14.90
N LYS A 54 -3.88 -1.21 15.34
CA LYS A 54 -2.72 -0.76 14.55
C LYS A 54 -2.55 -1.50 13.22
N TYR A 55 -3.06 -2.74 13.11
CA TYR A 55 -3.01 -3.53 11.88
C TYR A 55 -4.27 -3.41 11.03
N ARG A 56 -5.24 -2.56 11.45
CA ARG A 56 -6.46 -2.34 10.67
C ARG A 56 -6.10 -1.88 9.25
N PRO A 57 -6.60 -2.57 8.21
CA PRO A 57 -6.41 -2.14 6.84
C PRO A 57 -6.95 -0.72 6.60
N SER A 58 -6.26 0.02 5.74
CA SER A 58 -6.73 1.34 5.32
C SER A 58 -7.91 1.21 4.37
N VAL A 59 -8.90 2.10 4.49
CA VAL A 59 -10.10 2.11 3.62
C VAL A 59 -9.70 2.30 2.15
N LEU A 60 -8.64 3.06 1.89
CA LEU A 60 -8.10 3.23 0.54
C LEU A 60 -7.65 1.90 -0.07
N LEU A 61 -6.86 1.11 0.68
CA LEU A 61 -6.37 -0.19 0.22
C LEU A 61 -7.51 -1.16 -0.10
N GLU A 62 -8.54 -1.20 0.73
CA GLU A 62 -9.72 -2.04 0.49
C GLU A 62 -10.42 -1.63 -0.81
N ARG A 63 -10.69 -0.33 -1.00
CA ARG A 63 -11.33 0.18 -2.23
C ARG A 63 -10.51 -0.10 -3.49
N MET A 64 -9.18 -0.05 -3.41
CA MET A 64 -8.32 -0.35 -4.56
C MET A 64 -8.37 -1.83 -4.93
N VAL A 65 -8.39 -2.72 -3.93
CA VAL A 65 -8.55 -4.16 -4.16
C VAL A 65 -9.94 -4.47 -4.72
N ASP A 66 -11.00 -3.86 -4.18
CA ASP A 66 -12.37 -4.01 -4.67
C ASP A 66 -12.52 -3.52 -6.12
N ALA A 67 -11.78 -2.47 -6.50
CA ALA A 67 -11.73 -1.95 -7.88
C ALA A 67 -10.84 -2.78 -8.83
N GLY A 68 -10.17 -3.83 -8.34
CA GLY A 68 -9.27 -4.66 -9.13
C GLY A 68 -7.92 -3.99 -9.48
N TRP A 69 -7.57 -2.90 -8.79
CA TRP A 69 -6.29 -2.22 -8.94
C TRP A 69 -5.24 -2.92 -8.10
N LEU A 70 -4.75 -4.07 -8.58
CA LEU A 70 -3.91 -4.97 -7.80
C LEU A 70 -2.41 -4.71 -7.95
N GLY A 71 -2.02 -3.57 -8.51
CA GLY A 71 -0.63 -3.23 -8.78
C GLY A 71 -0.18 -3.70 -10.16
N LYS A 72 1.11 -4.01 -10.27
CA LYS A 72 1.78 -4.28 -11.55
C LYS A 72 1.15 -5.44 -12.32
N LYS A 73 0.59 -6.44 -11.62
CA LYS A 73 -0.04 -7.61 -12.24
C LYS A 73 -1.32 -7.29 -13.02
N ASN A 74 -1.99 -6.17 -12.71
CA ASN A 74 -3.22 -5.73 -13.38
C ASN A 74 -3.02 -4.43 -14.19
N GLY A 75 -1.78 -3.96 -14.37
CA GLY A 75 -1.48 -2.70 -15.05
C GLY A 75 -1.85 -1.44 -14.25
N LYS A 76 -2.39 -1.58 -13.02
CA LYS A 76 -2.82 -0.47 -12.19
C LYS A 76 -2.87 -0.84 -10.71
N GLY A 77 -2.30 0.02 -9.87
CA GLY A 77 -2.37 -0.03 -8.41
C GLY A 77 -2.31 1.38 -7.85
N PHE A 78 -1.35 1.64 -6.95
CA PHE A 78 -0.99 3.01 -6.59
C PHE A 78 -0.48 3.76 -7.81
N TYR A 79 0.26 3.10 -8.71
CA TYR A 79 0.74 3.62 -9.99
C TYR A 79 -0.02 3.00 -11.18
N ASP A 80 -0.02 3.71 -12.30
CA ASP A 80 -0.42 3.16 -13.60
C ASP A 80 0.83 2.54 -14.26
N TYR A 81 0.69 1.32 -14.79
CA TYR A 81 1.78 0.49 -15.34
C TYR A 81 1.55 0.08 -16.80
#